data_AF-A0A738YQQ3-F1
#
_entry.id   AF-A0A738YQQ3-F1
#
_cell.length_a   1.000
_cell.length_b   1.000
_cell.length_c   1.000
_cell.angle_alpha   90.00
_cell.angle_beta   90.00
_cell.angle_gamma   90.00
#
_symmetry.space_group_name_H-M   'P 1'
#
loop_
_entity.id
_entity.type
_entity.pdbx_description
1 polymer ?
#
loop_
_entity_poly.entity_id
_entity_poly.type
_entity_poly.pdbx_seq_one_letter_code
_entity_poly.pdbx_strand_id
1 'polypeptide(L)'
;MNLQTLTAKARAVRGDIIASVSTKGSRTKSPIYEREEQIKLRERIQQTQPEWVLLWWDISVVTGWRTADVCNLRYSSIDWEAGKATITVAKQTKAAEARATRKGVEMVRQSRKDACRLSGDHVGYMQWDSATADEIAAHMSVDEQEMCFDLVSRADVKRDTKQLPPGILKRLAERQERNLVDDGLVFSRSQIESNRCKTQDGAVTRQTIWKRLRSVCTWFMRYVNTKLRLSAYSSRKIAAYNVMKRGGEQGLLIASEMLGHSNPAVTRTYLQLNSKAGEIQAAMALECLS
;
A
#
# COMPACT_ATOMS: atom_id res chain seq x y z
N MET A 1 9.37 27.44 7.18
CA MET A 1 9.22 25.96 7.11
C MET A 1 8.20 25.64 6.02
N ASN A 2 8.48 24.75 5.07
CA ASN A 2 7.48 24.40 4.04
C ASN A 2 6.45 23.35 4.53
N LEU A 3 5.38 23.12 3.77
CA LEU A 3 4.29 22.20 4.11
C LEU A 3 4.77 20.77 4.33
N GLN A 4 5.76 20.32 3.54
CA GLN A 4 6.33 18.99 3.66
C GLN A 4 7.05 18.82 5.01
N THR A 5 7.85 19.80 5.40
CA THR A 5 8.57 19.80 6.69
C THR A 5 7.59 19.92 7.86
N LEU A 6 6.54 20.76 7.75
CA LEU A 6 5.47 20.86 8.76
C LEU A 6 4.79 19.49 8.97
N THR A 7 4.40 18.83 7.88
CA THR A 7 3.79 17.49 7.92
C THR A 7 4.75 16.46 8.55
N ALA A 8 6.04 16.53 8.24
CA ALA A 8 7.04 15.63 8.80
C ALA A 8 7.22 15.82 10.31
N LYS A 9 7.27 17.08 10.80
CA LYS A 9 7.30 17.39 12.23
C LYS A 9 6.04 16.90 12.95
N ALA A 10 4.86 17.17 12.38
CA ALA A 10 3.59 16.71 12.94
C ALA A 10 3.55 15.18 13.13
N ARG A 11 4.07 14.44 12.14
CA ARG A 11 4.21 12.98 12.21
C ARG A 11 5.20 12.51 13.27
N ALA A 12 6.32 13.22 13.44
CA ALA A 12 7.32 12.89 14.44
C ALA A 12 6.75 13.00 15.86
N VAL A 13 5.94 14.03 16.13
CA VAL A 13 5.25 14.22 17.42
C VAL A 13 4.26 13.08 17.70
N ARG A 14 3.60 12.56 16.67
CA ARG A 14 2.63 11.46 16.81
C ARG A 14 3.26 10.10 17.17
N GLY A 15 4.55 9.87 16.91
CA GLY A 15 5.26 8.62 17.25
C GLY A 15 5.00 7.40 16.34
N ASP A 16 3.90 7.37 15.58
CA ASP A 16 3.49 6.21 14.74
C ASP A 16 4.12 6.18 13.33
N ILE A 17 5.41 6.48 13.18
CA ILE A 17 6.02 6.50 11.84
C ILE A 17 6.31 5.07 11.38
N ILE A 18 5.34 4.44 10.70
CA ILE A 18 5.66 3.36 9.76
C ILE A 18 6.53 3.96 8.66
N ALA A 19 7.84 3.71 8.74
CA ALA A 19 8.83 4.16 7.77
C ALA A 19 8.56 3.48 6.43
N SER A 20 7.80 4.17 5.58
CA SER A 20 7.52 3.77 4.20
C SER A 20 7.90 4.91 3.26
N VAL A 21 8.88 4.64 2.40
CA VAL A 21 9.31 5.56 1.34
C VAL A 21 8.28 5.52 0.22
N SER A 22 7.61 6.64 -0.04
CA SER A 22 6.71 6.79 -1.19
C SER A 22 7.52 6.71 -2.48
N THR A 23 7.15 5.80 -3.38
CA THR A 23 7.73 5.71 -4.73
C THR A 23 6.61 5.91 -5.75
N LYS A 24 6.84 6.73 -6.77
CA LYS A 24 5.92 6.92 -7.90
C LYS A 24 5.76 5.58 -8.62
N GLY A 25 4.68 4.85 -8.34
CA GLY A 25 4.42 3.54 -8.94
C GLY A 25 4.00 3.71 -10.40
N SER A 26 4.63 2.98 -11.33
CA SER A 26 4.11 2.87 -12.69
C SER A 26 2.91 1.92 -12.69
N ARG A 27 1.80 2.31 -13.32
CA ARG A 27 0.61 1.45 -13.51
C ARG A 27 0.82 0.32 -14.52
N THR A 28 2.06 0.15 -14.99
CA THR A 28 2.45 -0.69 -16.13
C THR A 28 2.50 -2.19 -15.84
N LYS A 29 2.37 -2.60 -14.58
CA LYS A 29 2.44 -4.02 -14.20
C LYS A 29 1.10 -4.71 -14.36
N SER A 30 1.06 -5.94 -14.81
CA SER A 30 -0.18 -6.66 -15.12
C SER A 30 -0.63 -7.55 -13.96
N PRO A 31 -1.95 -7.74 -13.74
CA PRO A 31 -2.45 -8.94 -13.06
C PRO A 31 -2.13 -10.18 -13.89
N ILE A 32 -2.11 -11.34 -13.24
CA ILE A 32 -2.18 -12.63 -13.92
C ILE A 32 -3.62 -13.09 -13.80
N TYR A 33 -4.33 -13.11 -14.93
CA TYR A 33 -5.77 -13.35 -14.93
C TYR A 33 -6.07 -14.85 -14.77
N GLU A 34 -5.38 -15.68 -15.54
CA GLU A 34 -5.76 -17.09 -15.65
C GLU A 34 -5.30 -17.91 -14.45
N ARG A 35 -6.17 -18.81 -13.98
CA ARG A 35 -5.93 -19.55 -12.73
C ARG A 35 -4.74 -20.49 -12.86
N GLU A 36 -4.63 -21.17 -13.99
CA GLU A 36 -3.50 -22.08 -14.29
C GLU A 36 -2.17 -21.34 -14.31
N GLU A 37 -2.14 -20.15 -14.90
CA GLU A 37 -0.96 -19.28 -14.90
C GLU A 37 -0.57 -18.85 -13.47
N GLN A 38 -1.55 -18.50 -12.63
CA GLN A 38 -1.30 -18.19 -11.22
C GLN A 38 -0.72 -19.39 -10.46
N ILE A 39 -1.20 -20.61 -10.74
CA ILE A 39 -0.69 -21.86 -10.15
C ILE A 39 0.75 -22.09 -10.58
N LYS A 40 1.06 -22.05 -11.89
CA LYS A 40 2.42 -22.20 -12.43
C LYS A 40 3.40 -21.21 -11.82
N LEU A 41 2.98 -19.95 -11.65
CA LEU A 41 3.83 -18.94 -11.02
C LEU A 41 4.11 -19.29 -9.55
N ARG A 42 3.08 -19.69 -8.79
CA ARG A 42 3.23 -20.06 -7.38
C ARG A 42 4.12 -21.29 -7.22
N GLU A 43 3.94 -22.31 -8.04
CA GLU A 43 4.79 -23.51 -8.07
C GLU A 43 6.25 -23.16 -8.35
N ARG A 44 6.50 -22.25 -9.30
CA ARG A 44 7.86 -21.79 -9.58
C ARG A 44 8.49 -21.07 -8.38
N ILE A 45 7.72 -20.28 -7.64
CA ILE A 45 8.19 -19.65 -6.38
C ILE A 45 8.53 -20.75 -5.38
N GLN A 46 7.65 -21.72 -5.17
CA GLN A 46 7.88 -22.84 -4.25
C GLN A 46 9.13 -23.65 -4.58
N GLN A 47 9.39 -23.90 -5.87
CA GLN A 47 10.53 -24.69 -6.33
C GLN A 47 11.87 -23.95 -6.25
N THR A 48 11.87 -22.62 -6.38
CA THR A 48 13.11 -21.85 -6.62
C THR A 48 13.42 -20.80 -5.56
N GLN A 49 12.47 -20.48 -4.69
CA GLN A 49 12.63 -19.46 -3.65
C GLN A 49 12.52 -20.08 -2.26
N PRO A 50 13.13 -19.46 -1.25
CA PRO A 50 12.95 -19.89 0.14
C PRO A 50 11.50 -19.87 0.60
N GLU A 51 11.20 -20.71 1.59
CA GLU A 51 9.85 -20.89 2.15
C GLU A 51 9.18 -19.57 2.57
N TRP A 52 9.95 -18.64 3.15
CA TRP A 52 9.45 -17.35 3.60
C TRP A 52 8.99 -16.44 2.45
N VAL A 53 9.60 -16.56 1.25
CA VAL A 53 9.19 -15.81 0.06
C VAL A 53 7.85 -16.33 -0.44
N LEU A 54 7.66 -17.65 -0.42
CA LEU A 54 6.36 -18.26 -0.74
C LEU A 54 5.29 -17.84 0.27
N LEU A 55 5.62 -17.78 1.57
CA LEU A 55 4.69 -17.32 2.61
C LEU A 55 4.27 -15.87 2.37
N TRP A 56 5.26 -15.01 2.11
CA TRP A 56 5.03 -13.61 1.75
C TRP A 56 4.12 -13.50 0.52
N TRP A 57 4.36 -14.31 -0.52
CA TRP A 57 3.57 -14.31 -1.76
C TRP A 57 2.12 -14.71 -1.49
N ASP A 58 1.91 -15.81 -0.77
CA ASP A 58 0.59 -16.32 -0.44
C ASP A 58 -0.22 -15.30 0.39
N ILE A 59 0.40 -14.68 1.40
CA ILE A 59 -0.24 -13.60 2.17
C ILE A 59 -0.59 -12.44 1.25
N SER A 60 0.32 -12.01 0.36
CA SER A 60 0.09 -10.87 -0.53
C SER A 60 -1.04 -11.12 -1.52
N VAL A 61 -1.16 -12.34 -2.07
CA VAL A 61 -2.23 -12.72 -3.01
C VAL A 61 -3.58 -12.88 -2.31
N VAL A 62 -3.60 -13.31 -1.04
CA VAL A 62 -4.86 -13.46 -0.29
C VAL A 62 -5.37 -12.12 0.23
N THR A 63 -4.50 -11.32 0.83
CA THR A 63 -4.88 -10.06 1.49
C THR A 63 -5.00 -8.89 0.52
N GLY A 64 -4.28 -8.95 -0.60
CA GLY A 64 -4.11 -7.81 -1.48
C GLY A 64 -3.32 -6.65 -0.86
N TRP A 65 -2.63 -6.85 0.26
CA TRP A 65 -1.80 -5.80 0.88
C TRP A 65 -0.64 -5.38 -0.01
N ARG A 66 -0.15 -4.14 0.17
CA ARG A 66 1.01 -3.67 -0.60
C ARG A 66 2.25 -4.41 -0.13
N THR A 67 3.27 -4.44 -0.98
CA THR A 67 4.51 -5.15 -0.66
C THR A 67 5.10 -4.73 0.68
N ALA A 68 5.19 -3.42 0.94
CA ALA A 68 5.70 -2.91 2.21
C ALA A 68 4.81 -3.29 3.40
N ASP A 69 3.49 -3.30 3.22
CA ASP A 69 2.56 -3.61 4.29
C ASP A 69 2.73 -5.09 4.73
N VAL A 70 2.83 -6.02 3.76
CA VAL A 70 3.12 -7.44 4.04
C VAL A 70 4.50 -7.61 4.68
N CYS A 71 5.52 -6.90 4.20
CA CYS A 71 6.87 -6.98 4.79
C CYS A 71 6.90 -6.55 6.26
N ASN A 72 6.06 -5.59 6.66
CA ASN A 72 6.00 -5.09 8.04
C ASN A 72 4.95 -5.81 8.90
N LEU A 73 4.43 -6.96 8.44
CA LEU A 73 3.50 -7.75 9.23
C LEU A 73 4.17 -8.21 10.54
N ARG A 74 3.46 -8.03 11.65
CA ARG A 74 3.89 -8.45 12.99
C ARG A 74 3.06 -9.63 13.48
N TYR A 75 3.64 -10.46 14.33
CA TYR A 75 2.91 -11.56 14.97
C TYR A 75 1.80 -11.05 15.88
N SER A 76 2.04 -9.93 16.58
CA SER A 76 1.03 -9.27 17.43
C SER A 76 -0.16 -8.70 16.66
N SER A 77 -0.08 -8.62 15.33
CA SER A 77 -1.19 -8.18 14.47
C SER A 77 -2.14 -9.31 14.08
N ILE A 78 -1.84 -10.54 14.47
CA ILE A 78 -2.61 -11.75 14.13
C ILE A 78 -3.47 -12.13 15.33
N ASP A 79 -4.77 -12.15 15.11
CA ASP A 79 -5.72 -12.85 15.95
C ASP A 79 -5.76 -14.31 15.50
N TRP A 80 -5.08 -15.17 16.28
CA TRP A 80 -4.91 -16.58 15.98
C TRP A 80 -6.20 -17.37 16.11
N GLU A 81 -7.10 -16.94 16.98
CA GLU A 81 -8.38 -17.60 17.24
C GLU A 81 -9.37 -17.29 16.11
N ALA A 82 -9.54 -16.01 15.77
CA ALA A 82 -10.40 -15.61 14.66
C ALA A 82 -9.77 -15.88 13.27
N GLY A 83 -8.48 -16.18 13.23
CA GLY A 83 -7.72 -16.36 12.00
C GLY A 83 -7.62 -15.08 11.15
N LYS A 84 -7.61 -13.91 11.80
CA LYS A 84 -7.59 -12.60 11.13
C LYS A 84 -6.28 -11.88 11.40
N ALA A 85 -5.83 -11.08 10.45
CA ALA A 85 -4.69 -10.19 10.64
C ALA A 85 -5.10 -8.75 10.36
N THR A 86 -4.69 -7.84 11.25
CA THR A 86 -5.00 -6.42 11.18
C THR A 86 -3.73 -5.59 11.08
N ILE A 87 -3.57 -4.84 9.99
CA ILE A 87 -2.44 -3.94 9.80
C ILE A 87 -2.86 -2.48 9.86
N THR A 88 -1.90 -1.62 10.18
CA THR A 88 -2.00 -0.19 9.88
C THR A 88 -1.54 0.06 8.44
N VAL A 89 -2.43 0.59 7.59
CA VAL A 89 -2.16 0.85 6.18
C VAL A 89 -1.36 2.14 6.02
N ALA A 90 -0.03 2.03 6.03
CA ALA A 90 0.89 3.17 6.08
C ALA A 90 0.60 4.23 5.01
N LYS A 91 0.29 3.84 3.77
CA LYS A 91 -0.02 4.79 2.68
C LYS A 91 -1.28 5.61 2.97
N GLN A 92 -2.33 4.98 3.51
CA GLN A 92 -3.61 5.63 3.73
C GLN A 92 -3.59 6.49 4.99
N THR A 93 -2.92 6.02 6.05
CA THR A 93 -2.66 6.83 7.27
C THR A 93 -1.87 8.08 6.91
N LYS A 94 -0.78 7.96 6.15
CA LYS A 94 -0.01 9.13 5.68
C LYS A 94 -0.82 10.12 4.84
N ALA A 95 -1.75 9.62 4.04
CA ALA A 95 -2.66 10.47 3.28
C ALA A 95 -3.68 11.17 4.19
N ALA A 96 -4.16 10.52 5.25
CA ALA A 96 -5.01 11.16 6.26
C ALA A 96 -4.27 12.27 7.01
N GLU A 97 -3.05 12.01 7.48
CA GLU A 97 -2.19 13.00 8.14
C GLU A 97 -1.88 14.21 7.23
N ALA A 98 -1.57 13.96 5.94
CA ALA A 98 -1.31 15.04 5.00
C ALA A 98 -2.57 15.90 4.74
N ARG A 99 -3.76 15.30 4.73
CA ARG A 99 -5.03 16.03 4.64
C ARG A 99 -5.30 16.84 5.92
N ALA A 100 -5.02 16.29 7.09
CA ALA A 100 -5.15 17.01 8.36
C ALA A 100 -4.20 18.22 8.42
N THR A 101 -2.94 18.06 7.97
CA THR A 101 -1.99 19.17 7.89
C THR A 101 -2.49 20.27 6.96
N ARG A 102 -3.00 19.91 5.76
CA ARG A 102 -3.59 20.88 4.83
C ARG A 102 -4.81 21.59 5.41
N LYS A 103 -5.66 20.88 6.15
CA LYS A 103 -6.79 21.47 6.85
C LYS A 103 -6.33 22.53 7.86
N GLY A 104 -5.31 22.23 8.66
CA GLY A 104 -4.76 23.20 9.61
C GLY A 104 -4.17 24.44 8.93
N VAL A 105 -3.44 24.27 7.83
CA VAL A 105 -2.93 25.41 7.03
C VAL A 105 -4.07 26.26 6.46
N GLU A 106 -5.16 25.65 6.01
CA GLU A 106 -6.34 26.39 5.54
C GLU A 106 -7.06 27.14 6.68
N MET A 107 -7.10 26.55 7.88
CA MET A 107 -7.64 27.22 9.07
C MET A 107 -6.81 28.46 9.43
N VAL A 108 -5.48 28.37 9.34
CA VAL A 108 -4.59 29.54 9.52
C VAL A 108 -4.84 30.60 8.46
N ARG A 109 -4.97 30.20 7.19
CA ARG A 109 -5.32 31.11 6.09
C ARG A 109 -6.57 31.89 6.42
N GLN A 110 -7.62 31.17 6.80
CA GLN A 110 -8.92 31.77 7.06
C GLN A 110 -8.87 32.70 8.28
N SER A 111 -8.19 32.29 9.36
CA SER A 111 -8.01 33.13 10.55
C SER A 111 -7.29 34.45 10.23
N ARG A 112 -6.23 34.42 9.41
CA ARG A 112 -5.50 35.63 9.00
C ARG A 112 -6.32 36.52 8.08
N LYS A 113 -7.06 35.93 7.13
CA LYS A 113 -8.03 36.66 6.30
C LYS A 113 -9.10 37.34 7.15
N ASP A 114 -9.63 36.64 8.15
CA ASP A 114 -10.64 37.19 9.05
C ASP A 114 -10.08 38.33 9.90
N ALA A 115 -8.84 38.23 10.38
CA ALA A 115 -8.16 39.31 11.10
C ALA A 115 -7.98 40.57 10.21
N CYS A 116 -7.48 40.41 8.98
CA CYS A 116 -7.35 41.52 8.02
C CYS A 116 -8.70 42.15 7.68
N ARG A 117 -9.76 41.33 7.53
CA ARG A 117 -11.13 41.82 7.30
C ARG A 117 -11.63 42.66 8.48
N LEU A 118 -11.40 42.21 9.71
CA LEU A 118 -11.80 42.92 10.92
C LEU A 118 -11.03 44.24 11.11
N SER A 119 -9.77 44.31 10.68
CA SER A 119 -8.94 45.52 10.75
C SER A 119 -9.10 46.45 9.55
N GLY A 120 -9.93 46.11 8.55
CA GLY A 120 -10.08 46.88 7.31
C GLY A 120 -8.87 46.83 6.39
N ASP A 121 -7.95 45.88 6.58
CA ASP A 121 -6.74 45.72 5.76
C ASP A 121 -7.05 44.85 4.52
N HIS A 122 -7.49 45.52 3.46
CA HIS A 122 -7.80 44.86 2.19
C HIS A 122 -6.57 44.29 1.48
N VAL A 123 -5.39 44.91 1.65
CA VAL A 123 -4.14 44.45 1.02
C VAL A 123 -3.69 43.15 1.68
N GLY A 124 -3.65 43.11 3.01
CA GLY A 124 -3.33 41.89 3.76
C GLY A 124 -4.31 40.75 3.50
N TYR A 125 -5.60 41.06 3.35
CA TYR A 125 -6.60 40.04 2.96
C TYR A 125 -6.25 39.39 1.61
N MET A 126 -5.96 40.20 0.58
CA MET A 126 -5.62 39.68 -0.76
C MET A 126 -4.29 38.91 -0.76
N GLN A 127 -3.33 39.33 0.06
CA GLN A 127 -2.07 38.60 0.23
C GLN A 127 -2.33 37.19 0.78
N TRP A 128 -3.15 37.04 1.83
CA TRP A 128 -3.44 35.72 2.40
C TRP A 128 -4.36 34.86 1.53
N ASP A 129 -5.25 35.49 0.74
CA ASP A 129 -6.12 34.76 -0.19
C ASP A 129 -5.33 34.12 -1.34
N SER A 130 -4.31 34.81 -1.84
CA SER A 130 -3.43 34.33 -2.92
C SER A 130 -2.27 33.46 -2.43
N ALA A 131 -1.92 33.51 -1.15
CA ALA A 131 -0.81 32.74 -0.59
C ALA A 131 -0.98 31.23 -0.78
N THR A 132 0.10 30.57 -1.17
CA THR A 132 0.19 29.12 -1.27
C THR A 132 0.24 28.45 0.10
N ALA A 133 -0.03 27.15 0.16
CA ALA A 133 0.08 26.39 1.40
C ALA A 133 1.51 26.39 1.98
N ASP A 134 2.54 26.46 1.12
CA ASP A 134 3.93 26.53 1.54
C ASP A 134 4.28 27.90 2.14
N GLU A 135 3.78 28.99 1.55
CA GLU A 135 3.97 30.35 2.09
C GLU A 135 3.27 30.50 3.44
N ILE A 136 2.04 30.01 3.56
CA ILE A 136 1.32 30.06 4.84
C ILE A 136 2.09 29.25 5.89
N ALA A 137 2.46 28.00 5.58
CA ALA A 137 3.26 27.16 6.48
C ALA A 137 4.60 27.80 6.87
N ALA A 138 5.20 28.59 5.98
CA ALA A 138 6.46 29.26 6.24
C ALA A 138 6.35 30.37 7.29
N HIS A 139 5.19 31.02 7.36
CA HIS A 139 4.92 32.13 8.26
C HIS A 139 4.10 31.74 9.50
N MET A 140 3.84 30.45 9.74
CA MET A 140 3.07 30.02 10.90
C MET A 140 3.78 30.30 12.23
N SER A 141 3.06 30.84 13.21
CA SER A 141 3.49 30.94 14.60
C SER A 141 3.60 29.57 15.26
N VAL A 142 4.14 29.50 16.48
CA VAL A 142 4.24 28.25 17.23
C VAL A 142 2.85 27.68 17.53
N ASP A 143 1.93 28.51 18.04
CA ASP A 143 0.56 28.10 18.38
C ASP A 143 -0.21 27.57 17.15
N GLU A 144 -0.04 28.23 16.00
CA GLU A 144 -0.63 27.78 14.74
C GLU A 144 -0.05 26.40 14.31
N GLN A 145 1.26 26.18 14.53
CA GLN A 145 1.90 24.88 14.27
C GLN A 145 1.37 23.81 15.23
N GLU A 146 1.20 24.12 16.51
CA GLU A 146 0.66 23.20 17.52
C GLU A 146 -0.79 22.79 17.19
N MET A 147 -1.63 23.72 16.75
CA MET A 147 -2.97 23.42 16.24
C MET A 147 -2.91 22.42 15.07
N CYS A 148 -1.99 22.63 14.11
CA CYS A 148 -1.76 21.67 13.03
C CYS A 148 -1.32 20.29 13.54
N PHE A 149 -0.49 20.24 14.58
CA PHE A 149 -0.02 18.99 15.17
C PHE A 149 -1.15 18.24 15.89
N ASP A 150 -2.03 18.95 16.61
CA ASP A 150 -3.23 18.37 17.22
C ASP A 150 -4.20 17.80 16.17
N LEU A 151 -4.40 18.50 15.04
CA LEU A 151 -5.20 17.95 13.94
C LEU A 151 -4.60 16.66 13.35
N VAL A 152 -3.26 16.59 13.26
CA VAL A 152 -2.55 15.40 12.75
C VAL A 152 -2.56 14.26 13.76
N SER A 153 -2.48 14.53 15.06
CA SER A 153 -2.56 13.51 16.11
C SER A 153 -3.93 12.85 16.13
N ARG A 154 -5.00 13.63 15.89
CA ARG A 154 -6.39 13.16 15.79
C ARG A 154 -6.74 12.52 14.44
N ALA A 155 -5.87 12.60 13.44
CA ALA A 155 -6.15 12.05 12.13
C ALA A 155 -6.25 10.50 12.18
N ASP A 156 -7.28 9.95 11.54
CA ASP A 156 -7.56 8.50 11.54
C ASP A 156 -6.33 7.63 11.20
N VAL A 157 -6.03 6.67 12.07
CA VAL A 157 -5.20 5.52 11.72
C VAL A 157 -6.03 4.58 10.84
N LYS A 158 -5.67 4.43 9.57
CA LYS A 158 -6.37 3.50 8.69
C LYS A 158 -5.88 2.08 8.95
N ARG A 159 -6.79 1.25 9.46
CA ARG A 159 -6.57 -0.18 9.71
C ARG A 159 -7.24 -1.00 8.61
N ASP A 160 -6.63 -2.11 8.26
CA ASP A 160 -7.20 -3.09 7.34
C ASP A 160 -7.08 -4.48 7.94
N THR A 161 -8.22 -5.15 8.09
CA THR A 161 -8.34 -6.48 8.68
C THR A 161 -8.72 -7.47 7.60
N LYS A 162 -7.96 -8.55 7.46
CA LYS A 162 -8.19 -9.60 6.46
C LYS A 162 -8.20 -10.98 7.12
N GLN A 163 -9.05 -11.86 6.60
CA GLN A 163 -9.04 -13.27 6.96
C GLN A 163 -7.80 -13.95 6.38
N LEU A 164 -7.11 -14.75 7.18
CA LEU A 164 -6.02 -15.60 6.75
C LEU A 164 -6.50 -17.07 6.65
N PRO A 165 -6.17 -17.77 5.56
CA PRO A 165 -6.43 -19.20 5.41
C PRO A 165 -5.70 -20.03 6.49
N PRO A 166 -6.29 -21.15 6.97
CA PRO A 166 -5.67 -22.01 7.97
C PRO A 166 -4.24 -22.46 7.62
N GLY A 167 -4.00 -22.79 6.35
CA GLY A 167 -2.65 -23.18 5.89
C GLY A 167 -1.61 -22.05 5.97
N ILE A 168 -2.02 -20.79 5.87
CA ILE A 168 -1.14 -19.64 6.09
C ILE A 168 -0.89 -19.44 7.59
N LEU A 169 -1.93 -19.56 8.42
CA LEU A 169 -1.81 -19.46 9.88
C LEU A 169 -0.86 -20.52 10.44
N LYS A 170 -0.99 -21.77 10.00
CA LYS A 170 -0.08 -22.86 10.39
C LYS A 170 1.39 -22.51 10.10
N ARG A 171 1.68 -22.06 8.88
CA ARG A 171 3.04 -21.67 8.48
C ARG A 171 3.56 -20.43 9.21
N LEU A 172 2.67 -19.51 9.59
CA LEU A 172 3.03 -18.36 10.41
C LEU A 172 3.43 -18.80 11.82
N ALA A 173 2.67 -19.71 12.43
CA ALA A 173 2.98 -20.29 13.74
C ALA A 173 4.30 -21.06 13.73
N GLU A 174 4.49 -21.99 12.78
CA GLU A 174 5.75 -22.74 12.60
C GLU A 174 6.95 -21.82 12.37
N ARG A 175 6.75 -20.67 11.72
CA ARG A 175 7.80 -19.66 11.57
C ARG A 175 8.06 -18.90 12.87
N GLN A 176 7.02 -18.60 13.65
CA GLN A 176 7.14 -17.92 14.94
C GLN A 176 7.91 -18.78 15.94
N GLU A 177 7.66 -20.09 15.98
CA GLU A 177 8.39 -21.03 16.84
C GLU A 177 9.89 -21.08 16.50
N ARG A 178 10.22 -20.94 15.21
CA ARG A 178 11.60 -20.86 14.72
C ARG A 178 12.18 -19.44 14.81
N ASN A 179 11.42 -18.47 15.31
CA ASN A 179 11.85 -17.08 15.37
C ASN A 179 12.80 -16.87 16.56
N LEU A 180 14.10 -16.78 16.27
CA LEU A 180 15.14 -16.54 17.29
C LEU A 180 15.37 -15.04 17.61
N VAL A 181 14.52 -14.14 17.07
CA VAL A 181 14.72 -12.69 17.14
C VAL A 181 13.48 -12.04 17.74
N ASP A 182 13.68 -11.30 18.83
CA ASP A 182 12.60 -10.59 19.53
C ASP A 182 12.33 -9.21 18.92
N ASP A 183 11.96 -9.18 17.63
CA ASP A 183 11.54 -7.95 16.95
C ASP A 183 10.03 -7.95 16.61
N GLY A 184 9.35 -9.06 16.89
CA GLY A 184 7.93 -9.28 16.64
C GLY A 184 7.53 -9.30 15.15
N LEU A 185 8.47 -9.28 14.20
CA LEU A 185 8.21 -9.24 12.77
C LEU A 185 8.10 -10.64 12.18
N VAL A 186 7.11 -10.83 11.31
CA VAL A 186 6.99 -12.08 10.53
C VAL A 186 8.14 -12.20 9.52
N PHE A 187 8.51 -11.08 8.88
CA PHE A 187 9.55 -11.03 7.85
C PHE A 187 10.70 -10.13 8.27
N SER A 188 11.39 -10.54 9.33
CA SER A 188 12.59 -9.86 9.79
C SER A 188 13.77 -10.04 8.83
N ARG A 189 14.61 -9.00 8.69
CA ARG A 189 15.86 -9.05 7.90
C ARG A 189 16.89 -10.00 8.50
N SER A 190 16.98 -10.09 9.81
CA SER A 190 17.95 -10.96 10.49
C SER A 190 17.71 -12.45 10.27
N GLN A 191 16.52 -12.78 9.77
CA GLN A 191 16.05 -14.16 9.57
C GLN A 191 16.04 -14.64 8.13
N ILE A 192 16.59 -13.86 7.20
CA ILE A 192 16.80 -14.31 5.84
C ILE A 192 18.21 -14.88 5.70
N GLU A 193 18.44 -15.68 4.67
CA GLU A 193 19.65 -16.51 4.48
C GLU A 193 20.96 -15.69 4.32
N SER A 194 20.87 -14.37 4.23
CA SER A 194 22.00 -13.49 3.99
C SER A 194 22.79 -13.22 5.28
N ASN A 195 24.04 -13.69 5.35
CA ASN A 195 24.95 -13.40 6.47
C ASN A 195 25.10 -11.91 6.76
N ARG A 196 25.02 -11.04 5.75
CA ARG A 196 25.08 -9.57 5.91
C ARG A 196 23.86 -8.96 6.62
N CYS A 197 22.78 -9.71 6.72
CA CYS A 197 21.52 -9.25 7.30
C CYS A 197 21.30 -9.75 8.73
N LYS A 198 22.11 -10.71 9.21
CA LYS A 198 21.95 -11.35 10.53
C LYS A 198 21.91 -10.37 11.72
N THR A 199 22.60 -9.23 11.59
CA THR A 199 22.66 -8.19 12.61
C THR A 199 21.86 -6.93 12.24
N GLN A 200 21.04 -7.01 11.19
CA GLN A 200 20.25 -5.87 10.73
C GLN A 200 18.83 -5.94 11.29
N ASP A 201 18.42 -4.85 11.92
CA ASP A 201 17.07 -4.72 12.45
C ASP A 201 16.04 -4.42 11.36
N GLY A 202 14.81 -4.83 11.67
CA GLY A 202 13.60 -4.43 10.97
C GLY A 202 13.19 -5.34 9.82
N ALA A 203 12.09 -4.96 9.17
CA ALA A 203 11.44 -5.76 8.14
C ALA A 203 12.25 -5.85 6.85
N VAL A 204 12.15 -6.98 6.14
CA VAL A 204 12.66 -7.12 4.77
C VAL A 204 12.13 -6.00 3.87
N THR A 205 12.96 -5.53 2.96
CA THR A 205 12.58 -4.38 2.11
C THR A 205 11.81 -4.84 0.87
N ARG A 206 11.08 -3.91 0.24
CA ARG A 206 10.45 -4.15 -1.08
C ARG A 206 11.47 -4.56 -2.13
N GLN A 207 12.68 -4.02 -2.06
CA GLN A 207 13.80 -4.34 -2.94
C GLN A 207 14.27 -5.78 -2.72
N THR A 208 14.31 -6.25 -1.47
CA THR A 208 14.61 -7.64 -1.14
C THR A 208 13.58 -8.58 -1.77
N ILE A 209 12.29 -8.29 -1.62
CA ILE A 209 11.22 -9.06 -2.27
C ILE A 209 11.36 -9.05 -3.79
N TRP A 210 11.60 -7.88 -4.39
CA TRP A 210 11.77 -7.80 -5.83
C TRP A 210 12.99 -8.59 -6.30
N LYS A 211 14.12 -8.53 -5.59
CA LYS A 211 15.33 -9.30 -5.93
C LYS A 211 15.05 -10.81 -5.95
N ARG A 212 14.27 -11.32 -4.99
CA ARG A 212 13.84 -12.72 -4.94
C ARG A 212 12.89 -13.09 -6.08
N LEU A 213 11.86 -12.27 -6.32
CA LEU A 213 10.83 -12.57 -7.33
C LEU A 213 11.24 -12.25 -8.77
N ARG A 214 12.31 -11.47 -8.99
CA ARG A 214 12.71 -11.02 -10.33
C ARG A 214 12.95 -12.17 -11.30
N SER A 215 13.72 -13.19 -10.89
CA SER A 215 14.02 -14.34 -11.74
C SER A 215 12.76 -15.13 -12.11
N VAL A 216 11.88 -15.34 -11.13
CA VAL A 216 10.59 -16.01 -11.32
C VAL A 216 9.70 -15.21 -12.29
N CYS A 217 9.56 -13.90 -12.09
CA CYS A 217 8.79 -13.05 -12.99
C CYS A 217 9.40 -13.02 -14.40
N THR A 218 10.73 -12.96 -14.54
CA THR A 218 11.39 -12.99 -15.84
C THR A 218 11.17 -14.33 -16.56
N TRP A 219 11.26 -15.45 -15.84
CA TRP A 219 10.91 -16.76 -16.40
C TRP A 219 9.46 -16.78 -16.89
N PHE A 220 8.52 -16.33 -16.06
CA PHE A 220 7.10 -16.32 -16.42
C PHE A 220 6.84 -15.48 -17.68
N MET A 221 7.42 -14.28 -17.75
CA MET A 221 7.30 -13.39 -18.92
C MET A 221 8.02 -13.90 -20.17
N ARG A 222 8.83 -14.95 -20.09
CA ARG A 222 9.52 -15.54 -21.24
C ARG A 222 8.85 -16.82 -21.73
N TYR A 223 8.43 -17.66 -20.79
CA TYR A 223 8.04 -19.04 -21.08
C TYR A 223 6.57 -19.34 -20.82
N VAL A 224 5.84 -18.47 -20.11
CA VAL A 224 4.43 -18.70 -19.79
C VAL A 224 3.55 -17.69 -20.51
N ASN A 225 3.80 -16.39 -20.29
CA ASN A 225 3.01 -15.34 -20.92
C ASN A 225 3.85 -14.09 -21.18
N THR A 226 4.23 -13.92 -22.45
CA THR A 226 5.12 -12.84 -22.92
C THR A 226 4.45 -11.47 -22.99
N LYS A 227 3.13 -11.41 -22.93
CA LYS A 227 2.36 -10.17 -23.00
C LYS A 227 2.30 -9.44 -21.65
N LEU A 228 2.48 -10.16 -20.54
CA LEU A 228 2.36 -9.59 -19.20
C LEU A 228 3.65 -8.93 -18.72
N ARG A 229 3.52 -7.85 -17.95
CA ARG A 229 4.66 -7.21 -17.27
C ARG A 229 4.54 -7.40 -15.76
N LEU A 230 5.35 -8.27 -15.19
CA LEU A 230 5.22 -8.65 -13.79
C LEU A 230 6.17 -7.89 -12.85
N SER A 231 5.79 -7.90 -11.56
CA SER A 231 6.63 -7.50 -10.43
C SER A 231 6.05 -8.07 -9.13
N ALA A 232 6.70 -7.83 -7.99
CA ALA A 232 6.12 -8.08 -6.68
C ALA A 232 4.76 -7.38 -6.48
N TYR A 233 4.49 -6.28 -7.20
CA TYR A 233 3.20 -5.59 -7.14
C TYR A 233 2.07 -6.32 -7.87
N SER A 234 2.40 -7.29 -8.73
CA SER A 234 1.41 -8.10 -9.44
C SER A 234 0.63 -9.02 -8.50
N SER A 235 1.18 -9.43 -7.34
CA SER A 235 0.45 -10.21 -6.33
C SER A 235 -0.82 -9.50 -5.86
N ARG A 236 -0.73 -8.19 -5.57
CA ARG A 236 -1.87 -7.35 -5.19
C ARG A 236 -2.89 -7.22 -6.32
N LYS A 237 -2.44 -7.21 -7.58
CA LYS A 237 -3.34 -7.20 -8.75
C LYS A 237 -4.05 -8.53 -8.92
N ILE A 238 -3.36 -9.64 -8.71
CA ILE A 238 -3.92 -10.99 -8.69
C ILE A 238 -5.00 -11.10 -7.60
N ALA A 239 -4.72 -10.64 -6.38
CA ALA A 239 -5.69 -10.62 -5.28
C ALA A 239 -7.00 -9.93 -5.67
N ALA A 240 -6.89 -8.71 -6.19
CA ALA A 240 -8.05 -7.92 -6.59
C ALA A 240 -8.80 -8.52 -7.78
N TYR A 241 -8.09 -9.09 -8.75
CA TYR A 241 -8.75 -9.80 -9.86
C TYR A 241 -9.50 -11.04 -9.36
N ASN A 242 -8.90 -11.81 -8.45
CA ASN A 242 -9.52 -13.02 -7.90
C ASN A 242 -10.78 -12.67 -7.08
N VAL A 243 -10.75 -11.61 -6.28
CA VAL A 243 -11.93 -11.10 -5.56
C VAL A 243 -12.98 -10.59 -6.54
N MET A 244 -12.58 -9.82 -7.55
CA MET A 244 -13.51 -9.34 -8.57
C MET A 244 -14.21 -10.49 -9.29
N LYS A 245 -13.46 -11.51 -9.72
CA LYS A 245 -14.01 -12.66 -10.43
C LYS A 245 -14.98 -13.46 -9.54
N ARG A 246 -14.67 -13.62 -8.25
CA ARG A 246 -15.51 -14.36 -7.29
C ARG A 246 -16.73 -13.59 -6.81
N GLY A 247 -16.66 -12.26 -6.78
CA GLY A 247 -17.77 -11.40 -6.34
C GLY A 247 -18.86 -11.18 -7.39
N GLY A 248 -18.76 -11.78 -8.58
CA GLY A 248 -19.77 -11.68 -9.64
C GLY A 248 -20.03 -10.23 -10.05
N GLU A 249 -21.31 -9.86 -10.14
CA GLU A 249 -21.76 -8.53 -10.56
C GLU A 249 -21.20 -7.38 -9.69
N GLN A 250 -21.08 -7.60 -8.38
CA GLN A 250 -20.53 -6.63 -7.43
C GLN A 250 -19.01 -6.75 -7.26
N GLY A 251 -18.37 -7.69 -7.96
CA GLY A 251 -16.98 -8.03 -7.75
C GLY A 251 -16.01 -6.86 -7.89
N LEU A 252 -16.25 -5.95 -8.84
CA LEU A 252 -15.38 -4.77 -9.03
C LEU A 252 -15.47 -3.80 -7.85
N LEU A 253 -16.67 -3.62 -7.28
CA LEU A 253 -16.90 -2.80 -6.10
C LEU A 253 -16.21 -3.42 -4.87
N ILE A 254 -16.45 -4.72 -4.63
CA ILE A 254 -15.84 -5.47 -3.53
C ILE A 254 -14.30 -5.44 -3.62
N ALA A 255 -13.73 -5.63 -4.82
CA ALA A 255 -12.29 -5.53 -5.03
C ALA A 255 -11.77 -4.10 -4.79
N SER A 256 -12.54 -3.07 -5.12
CA SER A 256 -12.19 -1.68 -4.86
C SER A 256 -12.12 -1.38 -3.36
N GLU A 257 -13.13 -1.83 -2.61
CA GLU A 257 -13.18 -1.70 -1.15
C GLU A 257 -12.05 -2.48 -0.48
N MET A 258 -11.83 -3.73 -0.90
CA MET A 258 -10.74 -4.57 -0.38
C MET A 258 -9.38 -3.88 -0.52
N LEU A 259 -9.13 -3.19 -1.64
CA LEU A 259 -7.89 -2.45 -1.88
C LEU A 259 -7.85 -1.06 -1.21
N GLY A 260 -8.99 -0.56 -0.72
CA GLY A 260 -9.18 0.80 -0.25
C GLY A 260 -8.91 1.84 -1.34
N HIS A 261 -9.41 1.58 -2.55
CA HIS A 261 -9.46 2.55 -3.63
C HIS A 261 -10.71 3.43 -3.48
N SER A 262 -10.58 4.74 -3.75
CA SER A 262 -11.65 5.72 -3.54
C SER A 262 -12.83 5.57 -4.50
N ASN A 263 -12.66 4.87 -5.62
CA ASN A 263 -13.70 4.64 -6.63
C ASN A 263 -13.36 3.37 -7.45
N PRO A 264 -14.35 2.50 -7.78
CA PRO A 264 -14.20 1.35 -8.67
C PRO A 264 -13.51 1.64 -10.01
N ALA A 265 -13.65 2.84 -10.57
CA ALA A 265 -12.95 3.24 -11.81
C ALA A 265 -11.42 3.14 -11.66
N VAL A 266 -10.88 3.45 -10.48
CA VAL A 266 -9.45 3.26 -10.18
C VAL A 266 -9.09 1.79 -10.26
N THR A 267 -9.93 0.91 -9.72
CA THR A 267 -9.75 -0.55 -9.74
C THR A 267 -9.86 -1.11 -11.16
N ARG A 268 -10.76 -0.58 -12.00
CA ARG A 268 -10.88 -0.94 -13.41
C ARG A 268 -9.59 -0.67 -14.19
N THR A 269 -9.05 0.55 -14.07
CA THR A 269 -7.73 0.89 -14.66
C THR A 269 -6.61 0.07 -14.04
N TYR A 270 -6.68 -0.15 -12.73
CA TYR A 270 -5.69 -0.91 -11.98
C TYR A 270 -5.57 -2.35 -12.47
N LEU A 271 -6.71 -2.98 -12.79
CA LEU A 271 -6.80 -4.33 -13.34
C LEU A 271 -6.69 -4.37 -14.87
N GLN A 272 -6.44 -3.24 -15.54
CA GLN A 272 -6.27 -3.15 -17.00
C GLN A 272 -7.46 -3.74 -17.78
N LEU A 273 -8.67 -3.63 -17.24
CA LEU A 273 -9.87 -4.25 -17.84
C LEU A 273 -10.26 -3.65 -19.18
N ASN A 274 -9.92 -2.38 -19.45
CA ASN A 274 -10.19 -1.75 -20.74
C ASN A 274 -9.41 -2.43 -21.88
N SER A 275 -8.16 -2.81 -21.64
CA SER A 275 -7.36 -3.56 -22.62
C SER A 275 -7.93 -4.96 -22.84
N LYS A 276 -8.37 -5.63 -21.77
CA LYS A 276 -8.98 -6.96 -21.84
C LYS A 276 -10.34 -6.93 -22.59
N ALA A 277 -11.12 -5.86 -22.45
CA ALA A 277 -12.35 -5.68 -23.22
C ALA A 277 -12.07 -5.59 -24.73
N GLY A 278 -11.02 -4.86 -25.13
CA GLY A 278 -10.61 -4.80 -26.54
C GLY A 278 -10.14 -6.16 -27.08
N GLU A 279 -9.42 -6.94 -26.29
CA GLU A 279 -9.03 -8.32 -26.66
C GLU A 279 -10.24 -9.24 -26.84
N ILE A 280 -11.23 -9.17 -25.94
CA ILE A 280 -12.47 -9.94 -26.04
C ILE A 280 -13.27 -9.53 -27.28
N GLN A 281 -13.43 -8.23 -27.52
CA GLN A 281 -14.12 -7.73 -28.72
C GLN A 281 -13.43 -8.19 -30.02
N ALA A 282 -12.09 -8.19 -30.05
CA ALA A 282 -11.34 -8.70 -31.19
C ALA A 282 -11.55 -10.21 -31.40
N ALA A 283 -11.59 -11.00 -30.33
CA ALA A 283 -11.88 -12.43 -30.41
C ALA A 283 -13.31 -12.69 -30.92
N MET A 284 -14.31 -12.01 -30.36
CA MET A 284 -15.69 -12.10 -30.81
C MET A 284 -15.86 -11.71 -32.29
N ALA A 285 -15.13 -10.69 -32.75
CA ALA A 285 -15.16 -10.28 -34.15
C ALA A 285 -14.62 -11.36 -35.10
N LEU A 286 -13.64 -12.15 -34.66
CA LEU A 286 -13.10 -13.28 -35.42
C LEU A 286 -14.07 -14.49 -35.44
N GLU A 287 -14.82 -14.71 -34.36
CA GLU A 287 -15.86 -15.75 -34.30
C GLU A 287 -17.03 -15.46 -35.26
N CYS A 288 -17.29 -14.19 -35.57
CA CYS A 288 -18.29 -13.82 -36.59
C CYS A 288 -17.84 -14.08 -38.04
N LEU A 289 -16.58 -14.45 -38.27
CA LEU A 289 -16.02 -14.77 -39.59
C LEU A 289 -15.93 -16.28 -39.87
N SER A 290 -16.27 -17.13 -38.88
CA SER A 290 -16.36 -18.60 -38.99
C SER A 290 -17.81 -19.04 -39.12
#